data_AF-A0A101MD42-F1
#
_entry.id   AF-A0A101MD42-F1
#
_cell.length_a   1.000
_cell.length_b   1.000
_cell.length_c   1.000
_cell.angle_alpha   90.00
_cell.angle_beta   90.00
_cell.angle_gamma   90.00
#
_symmetry.space_group_name_H-M   'P 1'
#
loop_
_entity.id
_entity.type
_entity.pdbx_description
1 polymer ?
#
loop_
_entity_poly.entity_id
_entity_poly.type
_entity_poly.pdbx_seq_one_letter_code
_entity_poly.pdbx_strand_id
1 'polypeptide(L)'
;MGVGYQIMCQIFISIGGSIFILVEQIAILAAVDHQHVAAALGLLNVVGTIGDSAGYTICTAIWTNTFPKALAKYLPQSATSNFDNIYEDITVQTGYSMGSEVRLDIQAAYGDVEVRMLSAGLGVMTLAIAWTIMIRDIDPKKTAQVKGTVF
;
A
#
# COMPACT_ATOMS: atom_id res chain seq x y z
N MET A 1 12.89 -5.56 16.27
CA MET A 1 13.18 -5.55 14.81
C MET A 1 13.81 -4.21 14.50
N GLY A 2 14.87 -4.17 13.71
CA GLY A 2 15.46 -2.89 13.29
C GLY A 2 14.62 -2.24 12.19
N VAL A 3 14.51 -0.91 12.20
CA VAL A 3 13.79 -0.12 11.18
C VAL A 3 14.22 -0.49 9.76
N GLY A 4 15.52 -0.79 9.56
CA GLY A 4 16.05 -1.20 8.26
C GLY A 4 15.39 -2.46 7.67
N TYR A 5 15.04 -3.45 8.51
CA TYR A 5 14.38 -4.67 8.01
C TYR A 5 12.96 -4.39 7.51
N GLN A 6 12.24 -3.50 8.20
CA GLN A 6 10.90 -3.07 7.78
C GLN A 6 10.95 -2.36 6.43
N ILE A 7 11.91 -1.45 6.26
CA ILE A 7 12.13 -0.74 5.00
C ILE A 7 12.42 -1.73 3.86
N MET A 8 13.26 -2.74 4.08
CA MET A 8 13.51 -3.77 3.05
C MET A 8 12.23 -4.52 2.64
N CYS A 9 11.37 -4.87 3.61
CA CYS A 9 10.09 -5.52 3.32
C CYS A 9 9.16 -4.61 2.50
N GLN A 10 9.07 -3.33 2.85
CA GLN A 10 8.29 -2.34 2.11
C GLN A 10 8.76 -2.23 0.65
N ILE A 11 10.09 -2.18 0.43
CA ILE A 11 10.66 -2.13 -0.92
C ILE A 11 10.23 -3.34 -1.76
N PHE A 12 10.30 -4.55 -1.21
CA PHE A 12 9.87 -5.75 -1.94
C PHE A 12 8.37 -5.76 -2.24
N ILE A 13 7.55 -5.30 -1.29
CA ILE A 13 6.10 -5.15 -1.51
C ILE A 13 5.84 -4.13 -2.63
N SER A 14 6.52 -2.99 -2.64
CA SER A 14 6.38 -1.98 -3.71
C SER A 14 6.77 -2.53 -5.07
N ILE A 15 7.86 -3.29 -5.16
CA ILE A 15 8.28 -3.94 -6.42
C ILE A 15 7.19 -4.93 -6.87
N GLY A 16 6.75 -5.82 -5.98
CA GLY A 16 5.69 -6.79 -6.29
C GLY A 16 4.39 -6.12 -6.75
N GLY A 17 3.93 -5.11 -6.01
CA GLY A 17 2.73 -4.35 -6.36
C GLY A 17 2.83 -3.68 -7.73
N SER A 18 3.99 -3.11 -8.06
CA SER A 18 4.20 -2.48 -9.39
C SER A 18 4.09 -3.49 -10.54
N ILE A 19 4.61 -4.71 -10.35
CA ILE A 19 4.54 -5.77 -11.35
C ILE A 19 3.09 -6.21 -11.55
N PHE A 20 2.33 -6.38 -10.48
CA PHE A 20 0.90 -6.75 -10.55
C PHE A 20 0.09 -5.73 -11.35
N ILE A 21 0.25 -4.44 -11.06
CA ILE A 21 -0.47 -3.37 -11.78
C ILE A 21 -0.17 -3.40 -13.28
N LEU A 22 1.11 -3.58 -13.66
CA LEU A 22 1.51 -3.66 -15.06
C LEU A 22 0.90 -4.88 -15.75
N VAL A 23 0.92 -6.04 -15.10
CA VAL A 23 0.34 -7.28 -15.65
C VAL A 23 -1.17 -7.15 -15.83
N GLU A 24 -1.89 -6.55 -14.88
CA GLU A 24 -3.34 -6.30 -15.01
C GLU A 24 -3.66 -5.41 -16.22
N GLN A 25 -2.90 -4.33 -16.41
CA GLN A 25 -3.07 -3.46 -17.57
C GLN A 25 -2.86 -4.24 -18.87
N ILE A 26 -1.75 -5.00 -18.97
CA ILE A 26 -1.45 -5.81 -20.16
C ILE A 26 -2.54 -6.86 -20.42
N ALA A 27 -3.04 -7.52 -19.38
CA ALA A 27 -4.10 -8.51 -19.50
C ALA A 27 -5.40 -7.90 -20.06
N ILE A 28 -5.75 -6.68 -19.63
CA ILE A 28 -6.90 -5.95 -20.19
C ILE A 28 -6.65 -5.60 -21.65
N LEU A 29 -5.46 -5.06 -21.99
CA LEU A 29 -5.12 -4.74 -23.38
C LEU A 29 -5.20 -5.97 -24.30
N ALA A 30 -4.89 -7.16 -23.79
CA ALA A 30 -4.99 -8.41 -24.55
C ALA A 30 -6.45 -8.91 -24.70
N ALA A 31 -7.35 -8.53 -23.80
CA ALA A 31 -8.72 -9.02 -23.76
C ALA A 31 -9.73 -8.18 -24.56
N VAL A 32 -9.41 -6.93 -24.89
CA VAL A 32 -10.33 -6.01 -25.59
C VAL A 32 -9.81 -5.58 -26.95
N ASP A 33 -10.73 -5.32 -27.89
CA ASP A 33 -10.38 -4.73 -29.18
C ASP A 33 -9.83 -3.32 -29.03
N HIS A 34 -8.94 -2.91 -29.96
CA HIS A 34 -8.27 -1.60 -29.95
C HIS A 34 -9.22 -0.40 -29.78
N GLN A 35 -10.45 -0.49 -30.27
CA GLN A 35 -11.45 0.58 -30.16
C GLN A 35 -11.95 0.81 -28.73
N HIS A 36 -11.86 -0.19 -27.85
CA HIS A 36 -12.42 -0.15 -26.48
C HIS A 36 -11.35 -0.08 -25.38
N VAL A 37 -10.07 -0.04 -25.72
CA VAL A 37 -8.94 -0.04 -24.76
C VAL A 37 -9.06 1.11 -23.75
N ALA A 38 -9.36 2.32 -24.21
CA ALA A 38 -9.47 3.49 -23.33
C ALA A 38 -10.59 3.34 -22.29
N ALA A 39 -11.75 2.84 -22.71
CA ALA A 39 -12.88 2.61 -21.80
C ALA A 39 -12.57 1.51 -20.78
N ALA A 40 -11.91 0.43 -21.21
CA ALA A 40 -11.53 -0.68 -20.34
C ALA A 40 -10.48 -0.27 -19.30
N LEU A 41 -9.45 0.47 -19.70
CA LEU A 41 -8.46 1.03 -18.76
C LEU A 41 -9.08 2.07 -17.82
N GLY A 42 -10.04 2.86 -18.30
CA GLY A 42 -10.81 3.78 -17.47
C GLY A 42 -11.57 3.04 -16.36
N LEU A 43 -12.22 1.93 -16.69
CA LEU A 43 -12.89 1.09 -15.72
C LEU A 43 -11.91 0.47 -14.71
N LEU A 44 -10.75 -0.04 -15.17
CA LEU A 44 -9.69 -0.54 -14.28
C LEU A 44 -9.29 0.53 -13.26
N ASN A 45 -9.06 1.76 -13.71
CA ASN A 45 -8.66 2.85 -12.83
C ASN A 45 -9.76 3.16 -11.79
N VAL A 46 -11.03 3.25 -12.22
CA VAL A 46 -12.15 3.47 -11.29
C VAL A 46 -12.20 2.37 -10.22
N VAL A 47 -12.09 1.10 -10.61
CA VAL A 47 -12.06 -0.01 -9.65
C VAL A 47 -10.83 0.08 -8.73
N GLY A 48 -9.67 0.45 -9.28
CA GLY A 48 -8.45 0.70 -8.52
C GLY A 48 -8.64 1.75 -7.42
N THR A 49 -9.28 2.89 -7.73
CA THR A 49 -9.52 3.95 -6.73
C THR A 49 -10.43 3.51 -5.58
N ILE A 50 -11.35 2.55 -5.84
CA ILE A 50 -12.17 1.93 -4.79
C ILE A 50 -11.29 1.06 -3.88
N GLY A 51 -10.39 0.27 -4.49
CA GLY A 51 -9.39 -0.51 -3.76
C GLY A 51 -8.50 0.36 -2.87
N ASP A 52 -7.99 1.48 -3.40
CA ASP A 52 -7.19 2.44 -2.64
C ASP A 52 -7.97 2.98 -1.45
N SER A 53 -9.22 3.40 -1.66
CA SER A 53 -10.09 3.93 -0.60
C SER A 53 -10.35 2.90 0.50
N ALA A 54 -10.58 1.63 0.13
CA ALA A 54 -10.74 0.54 1.08
C ALA A 54 -9.45 0.29 1.88
N GLY A 55 -8.29 0.29 1.21
CA GLY A 55 -6.97 0.17 1.83
C GLY A 55 -6.71 1.29 2.84
N TYR A 56 -6.95 2.55 2.47
CA TYR A 56 -6.82 3.70 3.36
C TYR A 56 -7.73 3.60 4.59
N THR A 57 -8.95 3.08 4.42
CA THR A 57 -9.89 2.89 5.53
C THR A 57 -9.37 1.84 6.52
N ILE A 58 -8.86 0.70 6.03
CA ILE A 58 -8.25 -0.35 6.87
C ILE A 58 -7.03 0.20 7.61
N CYS A 59 -6.15 0.91 6.90
CA CYS A 59 -4.97 1.55 7.46
C CYS A 59 -5.33 2.54 8.58
N THR A 60 -6.32 3.41 8.34
CA THR A 60 -6.81 4.36 9.35
C THR A 60 -7.39 3.66 10.57
N ALA A 61 -8.16 2.59 10.37
CA ALA A 61 -8.72 1.82 11.46
C ALA A 61 -7.63 1.14 12.31
N ILE A 62 -6.59 0.60 11.69
CA ILE A 62 -5.43 0.03 12.41
C ILE A 62 -4.70 1.13 13.17
N TRP A 63 -4.40 2.26 12.51
CA TRP A 63 -3.68 3.39 13.09
C TRP A 63 -4.35 3.90 14.36
N THR A 64 -5.63 4.28 14.26
CA THR A 64 -6.42 4.83 15.37
C THR A 64 -6.53 3.87 16.56
N ASN A 65 -6.47 2.55 16.33
CA ASN A 65 -6.55 1.55 17.39
C ASN A 65 -5.21 1.15 18.00
N THR A 66 -4.09 1.41 17.32
CA THR A 66 -2.77 0.88 17.70
C THR A 66 -1.73 1.97 17.99
N PHE A 67 -1.71 3.07 17.25
CA PHE A 67 -0.72 4.13 17.41
C PHE A 67 -0.79 4.84 18.76
N PRO A 68 -1.97 5.24 19.30
CA PRO A 68 -2.03 5.80 20.65
C PRO A 68 -1.47 4.83 21.72
N LYS A 69 -1.77 3.54 21.58
CA LYS A 69 -1.32 2.50 22.53
C LYS A 69 0.19 2.27 22.45
N ALA A 70 0.74 2.28 21.23
CA ALA A 70 2.18 2.19 21.02
C ALA A 70 2.88 3.44 21.57
N LEU A 71 2.35 4.63 21.27
CA LEU A 71 2.89 5.89 21.77
C LEU A 71 2.92 5.88 23.30
N ALA A 72 1.82 5.50 23.98
CA ALA A 72 1.76 5.47 25.44
C ALA A 72 2.72 4.46 26.07
N LYS A 73 3.11 3.42 25.32
CA LYS A 73 4.06 2.39 25.76
C LYS A 73 5.51 2.85 25.65
N TYR A 74 5.85 3.64 24.64
CA TYR A 74 7.23 4.04 24.35
C TYR A 74 7.58 5.44 24.88
N LEU A 75 6.60 6.35 24.98
CA LEU A 75 6.87 7.75 25.33
C LEU A 75 7.43 7.90 26.76
N PRO A 76 8.49 8.69 26.98
CA PRO A 76 9.02 8.93 28.31
C PRO A 76 8.07 9.82 29.12
N GLN A 77 8.17 9.73 30.45
CA GLN A 77 7.30 10.44 31.39
C GLN A 77 7.35 11.98 31.22
N SER A 78 8.46 12.49 30.71
CA SER A 78 8.69 13.90 30.38
C SER A 78 7.84 14.42 29.23
N ALA A 79 7.41 13.55 28.32
CA ALA A 79 6.64 13.91 27.13
C ALA A 79 5.16 13.46 27.22
N THR A 80 4.80 12.66 28.23
CA THR A 80 3.42 12.14 28.40
C THR A 80 2.38 13.25 28.57
N SER A 81 2.78 14.41 29.12
CA SER A 81 1.89 15.58 29.22
C SER A 81 1.53 16.18 27.86
N ASN A 82 2.34 15.95 26.82
CA ASN A 82 2.14 16.44 25.47
C ASN A 82 1.61 15.37 24.52
N PHE A 83 1.11 14.25 25.07
CA PHE A 83 0.71 13.06 24.32
C PHE A 83 -0.26 13.36 23.18
N ASP A 84 -1.33 14.11 23.45
CA ASP A 84 -2.38 14.40 22.45
C ASP A 84 -1.81 15.22 21.27
N ASN A 85 -0.98 16.24 21.55
CA ASN A 85 -0.34 17.04 20.52
C ASN A 85 0.66 16.21 19.69
N ILE A 86 1.38 15.28 20.33
CA ILE A 86 2.30 14.36 19.64
C ILE A 86 1.50 13.37 18.77
N TYR A 87 0.36 12.88 19.24
CA TYR A 87 -0.49 11.95 18.50
C TYR A 87 -1.12 12.61 17.26
N GLU A 88 -1.64 13.83 17.40
CA GLU A 88 -2.43 14.49 16.37
C GLU A 88 -1.58 15.25 15.33
N ASP A 89 -0.39 15.74 15.69
CA ASP A 89 0.40 16.63 14.82
C ASP A 89 1.83 16.11 14.55
N ILE A 90 2.07 15.75 13.28
CA ILE A 90 3.39 15.35 12.77
C ILE A 90 4.43 16.47 12.90
N THR A 91 4.01 17.73 12.91
CA THR A 91 4.89 18.90 13.10
C THR A 91 5.47 18.91 14.50
N VAL A 92 4.67 18.56 15.51
CA VAL A 92 5.12 18.42 16.90
C VAL A 92 6.10 17.25 17.01
N GLN A 93 5.78 16.11 16.40
CA GLN A 93 6.67 14.94 16.40
C GLN A 93 8.03 15.23 15.73
N THR A 94 8.01 15.95 14.61
CA THR A 94 9.22 16.27 13.84
C THR A 94 10.02 17.45 14.42
N GLY A 95 9.40 18.26 15.27
CA GLY A 95 10.03 19.36 16.00
C GLY A 95 11.01 18.92 17.09
N TYR A 96 10.90 17.69 17.61
CA TYR A 96 11.90 17.12 18.52
C TYR A 96 13.23 16.87 17.79
N SER A 97 14.35 17.22 18.41
CA SER A 97 15.67 17.07 17.80
C SER A 97 15.96 15.61 17.42
N MET A 98 16.61 15.42 16.27
CA MET A 98 17.03 14.10 15.82
C MET A 98 17.98 13.46 16.83
N GLY A 99 17.70 12.22 17.22
CA GLY A 99 18.48 11.49 18.23
C GLY A 99 18.09 11.79 19.68
N SER A 100 17.12 12.67 19.94
CA SER A 100 16.53 12.80 21.28
C SER A 100 15.74 11.54 21.65
N GLU A 101 15.67 11.25 22.95
CA GLU A 101 14.92 10.11 23.51
C GLU A 101 13.46 10.09 23.02
N VAL A 102 12.76 11.23 23.16
CA VAL A 102 11.37 11.39 22.67
C VAL A 102 11.26 11.07 21.17
N ARG A 103 12.20 11.54 20.35
CA ARG A 103 12.18 11.31 18.89
C ARG A 103 12.43 9.84 18.55
N LEU A 104 13.31 9.15 19.29
CA LEU A 104 13.57 7.72 19.11
C LEU A 104 12.39 6.87 19.57
N ASP A 105 11.72 7.25 20.65
CA ASP A 105 10.55 6.53 21.16
C ASP A 105 9.32 6.70 20.27
N ILE A 106 9.13 7.90 19.70
CA ILE A 106 8.13 8.10 18.63
C ILE A 106 8.45 7.20 17.44
N GLN A 107 9.70 7.16 16.97
CA GLN A 107 10.10 6.27 15.86
C GLN A 107 9.86 4.79 16.18
N ALA A 108 10.10 4.36 17.43
CA ALA A 108 9.80 3.00 17.87
C ALA A 108 8.30 2.69 17.84
N ALA A 109 7.46 3.66 18.23
CA ALA A 109 6.01 3.54 18.14
C ALA A 109 5.52 3.42 16.68
N TYR A 110 6.09 4.22 15.76
CA TYR A 110 5.85 4.07 14.31
C TYR A 110 6.23 2.69 13.82
N GLY A 111 7.42 2.20 14.21
CA GLY A 111 7.89 0.87 13.85
C GLY A 111 6.91 -0.24 14.21
N ASP A 112 6.38 -0.25 15.45
CA ASP A 112 5.41 -1.27 15.90
C ASP A 112 4.09 -1.20 15.10
N VAL A 113 3.58 0.00 14.84
CA VAL A 113 2.31 0.18 14.09
C VAL A 113 2.48 -0.19 12.61
N GLU A 114 3.56 0.24 11.98
CA GLU A 114 3.82 -0.04 10.57
C GLU A 114 3.95 -1.53 10.29
N VAL A 115 4.58 -2.33 11.18
CA VAL A 115 4.62 -3.80 11.01
C VAL A 115 3.20 -4.39 10.94
N ARG A 116 2.28 -3.90 11.77
CA ARG A 116 0.90 -4.40 11.83
C ARG A 116 0.14 -4.04 10.55
N MET A 117 0.30 -2.81 10.08
CA MET A 117 -0.29 -2.34 8.82
C MET A 117 0.27 -3.14 7.63
N LEU A 118 1.58 -3.40 7.61
CA LEU A 118 2.23 -4.20 6.58
C LEU A 118 1.71 -5.64 6.55
N SER A 119 1.55 -6.24 7.73
CA SER A 119 1.04 -7.60 7.89
C SER A 119 -0.40 -7.72 7.40
N ALA A 120 -1.25 -6.73 7.68
CA ALA A 120 -2.61 -6.67 7.16
C ALA A 120 -2.63 -6.57 5.63
N GLY A 121 -1.77 -5.71 5.05
CA GLY A 121 -1.63 -5.57 3.59
C GLY A 121 -1.20 -6.86 2.90
N LEU A 122 -0.20 -7.58 3.46
CA LEU A 122 0.24 -8.88 2.97
C LEU A 122 -0.89 -9.94 3.02
N GLY A 123 -1.72 -9.91 4.08
CA GLY A 123 -2.88 -10.77 4.19
C GLY A 123 -3.86 -10.57 3.04
N VAL A 124 -4.17 -9.31 2.69
CA VAL A 124 -5.05 -8.97 1.56
C VAL A 124 -4.42 -9.39 0.22
N MET A 125 -3.12 -9.19 0.03
CA MET A 125 -2.42 -9.57 -1.21
C MET A 125 -2.44 -11.08 -1.49
N THR A 126 -2.65 -11.91 -0.46
CA THR A 126 -2.84 -13.36 -0.67
C THR A 126 -4.09 -13.66 -1.51
N LEU A 127 -5.12 -12.80 -1.44
CA LEU A 127 -6.33 -12.93 -2.26
C LEU A 127 -6.04 -12.65 -3.74
N ALA A 128 -5.09 -11.76 -4.05
CA ALA A 128 -4.70 -11.48 -5.42
C ALA A 128 -4.15 -12.72 -6.13
N ILE A 129 -3.43 -13.59 -5.41
CA ILE A 129 -2.93 -14.87 -5.95
C ILE A 129 -4.10 -15.80 -6.32
N ALA A 130 -5.16 -15.82 -5.52
CA ALA A 130 -6.35 -16.61 -5.87
C ALA A 130 -7.04 -16.07 -7.13
N TRP A 131 -7.11 -14.74 -7.27
CA TRP A 131 -7.70 -14.11 -8.46
C TRP A 131 -6.86 -14.30 -9.72
N THR A 132 -5.54 -14.29 -9.65
CA THR A 132 -4.70 -14.54 -10.83
C THR A 132 -4.89 -15.95 -11.39
N ILE A 133 -5.13 -16.95 -10.54
CA ILE A 133 -5.45 -18.33 -10.97
C ILE A 133 -6.79 -18.38 -11.74
N MET A 134 -7.72 -17.46 -11.45
CA MET A 134 -9.01 -17.39 -12.14
C MET A 134 -8.95 -16.68 -13.50
N ILE A 135 -7.88 -15.92 -13.78
CA ILE A 135 -7.72 -15.22 -15.05
C ILE A 135 -7.51 -16.26 -16.16
N ARG A 136 -8.28 -16.13 -17.24
CA ARG A 136 -8.16 -17.01 -18.41
C ARG A 136 -6.84 -16.73 -19.13
N ASP A 137 -6.17 -17.80 -19.54
CA ASP A 137 -5.01 -17.70 -20.42
C ASP A 137 -5.45 -17.24 -21.81
N ILE A 138 -5.03 -16.03 -22.19
CA ILE A 138 -5.29 -15.44 -23.50
C ILE A 138 -3.99 -15.57 -24.30
N ASP A 139 -4.01 -16.40 -25.34
CA ASP A 139 -2.86 -16.58 -26.23
C ASP A 139 -2.88 -15.52 -27.36
N PRO A 140 -2.04 -14.46 -27.28
CA PRO A 140 -2.02 -13.40 -28.28
C PRO A 140 -1.51 -13.89 -29.65
N LYS A 141 -0.95 -15.11 -29.75
CA LYS A 141 -0.50 -15.69 -31.02
C LYS A 141 -1.66 -16.27 -31.85
N LYS A 142 -2.81 -16.52 -31.23
CA LYS A 142 -4.02 -17.05 -31.90
C LYS A 142 -5.00 -15.95 -32.32
N THR A 143 -4.89 -14.75 -31.77
CA THR A 143 -5.64 -13.57 -32.23
C THR A 143 -5.08 -13.12 -33.57
N ALA A 144 -5.87 -13.25 -34.63
CA ALA A 144 -5.47 -12.89 -35.99
C ALA A 144 -5.07 -11.40 -36.05
N GLN A 145 -3.78 -11.13 -36.22
CA GLN A 145 -3.25 -9.80 -36.46
C GLN A 145 -3.92 -9.20 -37.70
N VAL A 146 -4.67 -8.11 -37.52
CA VAL A 146 -5.36 -7.44 -38.63
C VAL A 146 -4.29 -6.89 -39.59
N LYS A 147 -4.10 -7.57 -40.72
CA LYS A 147 -3.32 -7.06 -41.85
C LYS A 147 -4.17 -6.04 -42.61
N GLY A 148 -4.16 -4.79 -42.16
CA GLY A 148 -4.81 -3.68 -42.85
C GLY A 148 -4.45 -2.34 -42.21
N THR A 149 -4.27 -1.31 -43.03
CA THR A 149 -3.88 0.05 -42.61
C THR A 149 -4.81 0.56 -41.51
N VAL A 150 -4.25 0.71 -40.32
CA VAL A 150 -4.88 1.40 -39.18
C VAL A 150 -4.82 2.91 -39.46
N PHE A 151 -5.98 3.53 -39.64
CA PHE A 151 -6.16 4.98 -39.63
C PHE A 151 -6.66 5.42 -38.25
#